data_AF-A0A952CPC9-F1
#
_entry.id   AF-A0A952CPC9-F1
#
_cell.length_a   1.000
_cell.length_b   1.000
_cell.length_c   1.000
_cell.angle_alpha   90.00
_cell.angle_beta   90.00
_cell.angle_gamma   90.00
#
_symmetry.space_group_name_H-M   'P 1'
#
loop_
_entity.id
_entity.type
_entity.pdbx_description
1 polymer ?
#
loop_
_entity_poly.entity_id
_entity_poly.type
_entity_poly.pdbx_seq_one_letter_code
_entity_poly.pdbx_strand_id
1 'polypeptide(L)'
;NISRKESGERDVELSGSRKDKLLALVNDARARGCRCGGKYYKPVPPLTWNNRLERAAQKHSRYMRRRNVLSHAGQGGSDAGRRISAEGYDWISYGENVAAGYGSDEATIKGWLKSKGHCKNIMSPKFKEMGMASSGQFYTQVFGARR
;
A
#
# COMPACT_ATOMS: atom_id res chain seq x y z
N ASN A 1 -10.46 -48.30 -14.36
CA ASN A 1 -9.46 -47.26 -14.65
C ASN A 1 -10.13 -45.92 -14.94
N ILE A 2 -10.44 -45.18 -13.85
CA ILE A 2 -10.14 -43.76 -13.59
C ILE A 2 -9.36 -43.08 -14.76
N SER A 3 -9.62 -41.90 -15.32
CA SER A 3 -10.39 -40.72 -14.90
C SER A 3 -10.38 -39.65 -16.02
N ARG A 4 -11.47 -38.86 -16.02
CA ARG A 4 -11.63 -37.41 -16.32
C ARG A 4 -11.03 -36.75 -17.57
N LYS A 5 -11.97 -36.07 -18.24
CA LYS A 5 -11.86 -34.83 -19.02
C LYS A 5 -10.96 -33.78 -18.33
N GLU A 6 -10.09 -33.14 -19.10
CA GLU A 6 -9.54 -31.79 -18.86
C GLU A 6 -10.03 -30.94 -20.05
N SER A 7 -11.02 -30.05 -19.96
CA SER A 7 -11.08 -28.72 -19.32
C SER A 7 -9.92 -27.80 -19.68
N GLY A 8 -10.18 -26.82 -20.55
CA GLY A 8 -9.20 -25.80 -20.90
C GLY A 8 -9.74 -24.66 -21.74
N GLU A 9 -11.01 -24.27 -21.57
CA GLU A 9 -11.46 -22.96 -22.05
C GLU A 9 -11.19 -21.95 -20.93
N ARG A 10 -10.18 -21.11 -21.18
CA ARG A 10 -9.66 -20.12 -20.24
C ARG A 10 -10.76 -19.12 -19.91
N ASP A 11 -11.25 -19.18 -18.68
CA ASP A 11 -12.01 -18.09 -18.08
C ASP A 11 -11.21 -16.79 -18.25
N VAL A 12 -11.80 -15.83 -18.95
CA VAL A 12 -11.27 -14.47 -19.10
C VAL A 12 -11.38 -13.80 -17.74
N GLU A 13 -10.38 -14.01 -16.89
CA GLU A 13 -10.25 -13.33 -15.61
C GLU A 13 -9.99 -11.84 -15.89
N LEU A 14 -10.89 -10.98 -15.41
CA LEU A 14 -10.85 -9.52 -15.53
C LEU A 14 -9.50 -8.98 -15.01
N SER A 15 -8.52 -8.86 -15.91
CA SER A 15 -7.10 -8.69 -15.61
C SER A 15 -6.72 -7.24 -15.27
N GLY A 16 -7.11 -6.77 -14.08
CA GLY A 16 -6.51 -5.56 -13.50
C GLY A 16 -5.05 -5.80 -13.11
N SER A 17 -4.17 -4.83 -13.33
CA SER A 17 -2.78 -4.91 -12.87
C SER A 17 -2.74 -5.06 -11.34
N ARG A 18 -1.65 -5.60 -10.78
CA ARG A 18 -1.47 -5.67 -9.31
C ARG A 18 -1.72 -4.31 -8.64
N LYS A 19 -1.25 -3.24 -9.26
CA LYS A 19 -1.47 -1.85 -8.84
C LYS A 19 -2.96 -1.51 -8.75
N ASP A 20 -3.76 -1.89 -9.74
CA ASP A 20 -5.20 -1.61 -9.76
C ASP A 20 -5.92 -2.36 -8.65
N LYS A 21 -5.53 -3.62 -8.41
CA LYS A 21 -6.04 -4.43 -7.29
C LYS A 21 -5.72 -3.77 -5.93
N LEU A 22 -4.46 -3.35 -5.72
CA LEU A 22 -4.03 -2.66 -4.49
C LEU A 22 -4.79 -1.35 -4.27
N LEU A 23 -4.91 -0.55 -5.31
CA LEU A 23 -5.63 0.72 -5.26
C LEU A 23 -7.11 0.51 -4.94
N ALA A 24 -7.74 -0.49 -5.58
CA ALA A 24 -9.14 -0.83 -5.36
C ALA A 24 -9.40 -1.26 -3.91
N LEU A 25 -8.55 -2.11 -3.32
CA LEU A 25 -8.69 -2.55 -1.93
C LEU A 25 -8.64 -1.38 -0.93
N VAL A 26 -7.71 -0.44 -1.16
CA VAL A 26 -7.58 0.76 -0.32
C VAL A 26 -8.78 1.70 -0.52
N ASN A 27 -9.21 1.90 -1.75
CA ASN A 27 -10.33 2.78 -2.07
C ASN A 27 -11.68 2.22 -1.63
N ASP A 28 -11.88 0.90 -1.63
CA ASP A 28 -13.06 0.25 -1.05
C ASP A 28 -13.16 0.53 0.46
N ALA A 29 -12.06 0.38 1.21
CA ALA A 29 -12.03 0.72 2.63
C ALA A 29 -12.31 2.22 2.86
N ARG A 30 -11.77 3.10 2.01
CA ARG A 30 -12.01 4.55 2.07
C ARG A 30 -13.47 4.91 1.77
N ALA A 31 -14.10 4.22 0.82
CA ALA A 31 -15.49 4.46 0.44
C ALA A 31 -16.49 3.97 1.49
N ARG A 32 -16.21 2.85 2.17
CA ARG A 32 -17.07 2.31 3.23
C ARG A 32 -16.92 3.04 4.57
N GLY A 33 -15.80 3.74 4.77
CA GLY A 33 -15.39 4.19 6.09
C GLY A 33 -14.78 3.03 6.90
N CYS A 34 -14.07 3.35 7.98
CA CYS A 34 -13.38 2.32 8.76
C CYS A 34 -13.29 2.70 10.24
N ARG A 35 -13.42 1.71 11.12
CA ARG A 35 -13.16 1.87 12.54
C ARG A 35 -11.67 1.60 12.82
N CYS A 36 -10.90 2.68 12.91
CA CYS A 36 -9.46 2.63 13.19
C CYS A 36 -9.22 2.61 14.71
N GLY A 37 -9.16 1.41 15.28
CA GLY A 37 -9.15 1.24 16.75
C GLY A 37 -10.48 1.66 17.37
N GLY A 38 -10.46 2.57 18.34
CA GLY A 38 -11.69 3.07 18.97
C GLY A 38 -12.45 4.14 18.18
N LYS A 39 -11.86 4.70 17.11
CA LYS A 39 -12.41 5.84 16.37
C LYS A 39 -12.94 5.42 15.01
N TYR A 40 -14.19 5.77 14.72
CA TYR A 40 -14.75 5.65 13.38
C TYR A 40 -14.28 6.82 12.50
N TYR A 41 -13.81 6.49 11.30
CA TYR A 41 -13.53 7.42 10.22
C TYR A 41 -14.61 7.23 9.16
N LYS A 42 -15.36 8.30 8.89
CA LYS A 42 -16.37 8.35 7.82
C LYS A 42 -15.73 8.12 6.43
N PRO A 43 -16.53 7.79 5.40
CA PRO A 43 -16.05 7.73 4.04
C PRO A 43 -15.23 8.96 3.62
N VAL A 44 -14.16 8.73 2.86
CA VAL A 44 -13.27 9.78 2.33
C VAL A 44 -13.02 9.56 0.83
N PRO A 45 -12.70 10.63 0.07
CA PRO A 45 -12.50 10.51 -1.38
C PRO A 45 -11.48 9.43 -1.76
N PRO A 46 -11.63 8.76 -2.92
CA PRO A 46 -10.67 7.78 -3.38
C PRO A 46 -9.30 8.43 -3.62
N LEU A 47 -8.25 7.62 -3.47
CA LEU A 47 -6.90 7.96 -3.88
C LEU A 47 -6.70 7.61 -5.35
N THR A 48 -5.77 8.29 -6.01
CA THR A 48 -5.21 7.88 -7.30
C THR A 48 -3.82 7.29 -7.12
N TRP A 49 -3.39 6.40 -8.01
CA TRP A 49 -2.03 5.87 -7.93
C TRP A 49 -1.01 6.85 -8.51
N ASN A 50 0.14 6.97 -7.85
CA ASN A 50 1.26 7.76 -8.33
C ASN A 50 2.53 6.91 -8.43
N ASN A 51 3.10 6.83 -9.64
CA ASN A 51 4.28 5.99 -9.90
C ASN A 51 5.55 6.49 -9.18
N ARG A 52 5.63 7.78 -8.79
CA ARG A 52 6.77 8.30 -7.99
C ARG A 52 6.69 7.77 -6.56
N LEU A 53 5.49 7.78 -5.97
CA LEU A 53 5.21 7.20 -4.66
C LEU A 53 5.50 5.69 -4.64
N GLU A 54 5.11 4.96 -5.69
CA GLU A 54 5.43 3.53 -5.84
C GLU A 54 6.94 3.27 -5.87
N ARG A 55 7.72 4.07 -6.62
CA ARG A 55 9.18 3.91 -6.64
C ARG A 55 9.80 4.14 -5.27
N ALA A 56 9.32 5.14 -4.51
CA ALA A 56 9.77 5.39 -3.14
C ALA A 56 9.48 4.18 -2.23
N ALA A 57 8.25 3.64 -2.31
CA ALA A 57 7.85 2.44 -1.60
C ALA A 57 8.71 1.22 -1.99
N GLN A 58 8.99 1.03 -3.27
CA GLN A 58 9.76 -0.09 -3.78
C GLN A 58 11.21 -0.05 -3.30
N LYS A 59 11.84 1.13 -3.30
CA LYS A 59 13.20 1.32 -2.77
C LYS A 59 13.24 1.04 -1.27
N HIS A 60 12.24 1.49 -0.51
CA HIS A 60 12.20 1.24 0.93
C HIS A 60 11.94 -0.22 1.29
N SER A 61 11.04 -0.90 0.59
CA SER A 61 10.83 -2.34 0.76
C SER A 61 12.10 -3.15 0.44
N ARG A 62 12.85 -2.77 -0.60
CA ARG A 62 14.16 -3.38 -0.91
C ARG A 62 15.18 -3.11 0.19
N TYR A 63 15.21 -1.91 0.74
CA TYR A 63 16.08 -1.56 1.87
C TYR A 63 15.76 -2.43 3.09
N MET A 64 14.50 -2.50 3.51
CA MET A 64 14.05 -3.33 4.64
C MET A 64 14.42 -4.80 4.43
N ARG A 65 14.22 -5.33 3.21
CA ARG A 65 14.65 -6.69 2.86
C ARG A 65 16.16 -6.89 2.98
N ARG A 66 16.96 -5.99 2.41
CA ARG A 66 18.44 -6.08 2.44
C ARG A 66 19.01 -6.00 3.85
N ARG A 67 18.33 -5.28 4.74
CA ARG A 67 18.74 -5.11 6.14
C ARG A 67 18.03 -6.09 7.09
N ASN A 68 17.09 -6.87 6.56
CA ASN A 68 16.19 -7.73 7.32
C ASN A 68 15.57 -7.04 8.55
N VAL A 69 15.05 -5.82 8.35
CA VAL A 69 14.50 -4.99 9.44
C VAL A 69 13.21 -4.31 9.00
N LEU A 70 12.18 -4.34 9.86
CA LEU A 70 10.98 -3.53 9.69
C LEU A 70 11.25 -2.14 10.29
N SER A 71 11.27 -1.10 9.45
CA SER A 71 11.56 0.26 9.92
C SER A 71 10.93 1.32 9.02
N HIS A 72 10.57 2.46 9.61
CA HIS A 72 10.25 3.68 8.87
C HIS A 72 11.50 4.43 8.41
N ALA A 73 12.63 4.24 9.10
CA ALA A 73 13.92 4.81 8.72
C ALA A 73 14.56 4.00 7.60
N GLY A 74 14.95 4.69 6.53
CA GLY A 74 15.64 4.13 5.38
C GLY A 74 17.16 4.31 5.45
N GLN A 75 17.81 4.16 4.30
CA GLN A 75 19.25 4.35 4.17
C GLN A 75 19.68 5.75 4.66
N GLY A 76 20.76 5.80 5.45
CA GLY A 76 21.27 7.05 6.02
C GLY A 76 20.29 7.77 6.96
N GLY A 77 19.32 7.06 7.54
CA GLY A 77 18.32 7.65 8.42
C GLY A 77 17.20 8.43 7.71
N SER A 78 17.08 8.30 6.38
CA SER A 78 16.01 8.97 5.62
C SER A 78 14.63 8.59 6.16
N ASP A 79 13.72 9.55 6.27
CA ASP A 79 12.31 9.29 6.51
C ASP A 79 11.55 9.11 5.18
N ALA A 80 10.24 8.83 5.24
CA ALA A 80 9.43 8.65 4.04
C ALA A 80 9.36 9.93 3.20
N GLY A 81 9.28 11.11 3.83
CA GLY A 81 9.22 12.40 3.13
C GLY A 81 10.45 12.62 2.25
N ARG A 82 11.66 12.40 2.81
CA ARG A 82 12.92 12.50 2.05
C ARG A 82 12.98 11.48 0.92
N ARG A 83 12.52 10.24 1.13
CA ARG A 83 12.47 9.20 0.08
C ARG A 83 11.49 9.56 -1.03
N ILE A 84 10.34 10.13 -0.71
CA ILE A 84 9.33 10.59 -1.66
C ILE A 84 9.86 11.77 -2.49
N SER A 85 10.48 12.76 -1.84
CA SER A 85 11.09 13.91 -2.52
C SER A 85 12.23 13.49 -3.46
N ALA A 86 13.02 12.47 -3.09
CA ALA A 86 14.07 11.91 -3.94
C ALA A 86 13.54 11.26 -5.23
N GLU A 87 12.25 10.92 -5.31
CA GLU A 87 11.59 10.44 -6.54
C GLU A 87 10.98 11.57 -7.39
N GLY A 88 11.21 12.83 -7.00
CA GLY A 88 10.66 14.02 -7.65
C GLY A 88 9.17 14.23 -7.38
N TYR A 89 8.67 13.80 -6.21
CA TYR A 89 7.30 14.10 -5.79
C TYR A 89 7.32 15.24 -4.77
N ASP A 90 6.84 16.42 -5.17
CA ASP A 90 6.68 17.58 -4.30
C ASP A 90 5.36 17.48 -3.54
N TRP A 91 5.41 17.65 -2.21
CA TRP A 91 4.28 17.38 -1.34
C TRP A 91 4.00 18.48 -0.33
N ILE A 92 2.73 18.60 0.07
CA ILE A 92 2.28 19.37 1.25
C ILE A 92 1.94 18.46 2.43
N SER A 93 1.64 17.19 2.15
CA SER A 93 1.48 16.16 3.18
C SER A 93 1.87 14.80 2.64
N TYR A 94 2.41 13.96 3.52
CA TYR A 94 2.75 12.57 3.22
C TYR A 94 2.39 11.66 4.41
N GLY A 95 2.37 10.36 4.15
CA GLY A 95 2.20 9.33 5.17
C GLY A 95 2.82 8.02 4.72
N GLU A 96 3.11 7.13 5.67
CA GLU A 96 3.69 5.82 5.38
C GLU A 96 3.08 4.73 6.27
N ASN A 97 2.80 3.59 5.65
CA ASN A 97 2.61 2.31 6.33
C ASN A 97 3.71 1.35 5.91
N VAL A 98 4.25 0.58 6.86
CA VAL A 98 5.17 -0.53 6.59
C VAL A 98 4.63 -1.80 7.22
N ALA A 99 4.98 -2.95 6.66
CA ALA A 99 4.60 -4.26 7.20
C ALA A 99 5.60 -5.33 6.79
N ALA A 100 5.64 -6.42 7.55
CA ALA A 100 6.35 -7.64 7.19
C ALA A 100 5.54 -8.88 7.56
N GLY A 101 5.67 -9.96 6.78
CA GLY A 101 5.23 -11.31 7.19
C GLY A 101 3.75 -11.66 6.94
N TYR A 102 2.98 -10.83 6.21
CA TYR A 102 1.54 -11.06 5.98
C TYR A 102 1.20 -12.07 4.88
N GLY A 103 2.17 -12.54 4.10
CA GLY A 103 1.98 -13.57 3.07
C GLY A 103 1.31 -13.09 1.76
N SER A 104 0.43 -12.09 1.79
CA SER A 104 -0.17 -11.49 0.59
C SER A 104 -0.42 -9.98 0.71
N ASP A 105 -0.69 -9.35 -0.43
CA ASP A 105 -1.09 -7.95 -0.54
C ASP A 105 -2.41 -7.67 0.22
N GLU A 106 -3.42 -8.52 0.05
CA GLU A 106 -4.73 -8.40 0.70
C GLU A 106 -4.60 -8.56 2.21
N ALA A 107 -3.81 -9.54 2.66
CA ALA A 107 -3.55 -9.77 4.09
C ALA A 107 -2.83 -8.57 4.70
N THR A 108 -1.88 -7.96 3.97
CA THR A 108 -1.15 -6.76 4.39
C THR A 108 -2.10 -5.57 4.58
N ILE A 109 -2.94 -5.28 3.57
CA ILE A 109 -3.90 -4.17 3.64
C ILE A 109 -4.92 -4.39 4.76
N LYS A 110 -5.44 -5.62 4.91
CA LYS A 110 -6.33 -5.97 6.04
C LYS A 110 -5.63 -5.79 7.39
N GLY A 111 -4.35 -6.15 7.48
CA GLY A 111 -3.53 -5.93 8.67
C GLY A 111 -3.38 -4.44 9.02
N TRP A 112 -3.11 -3.60 8.02
CA TRP A 112 -3.06 -2.15 8.20
C TRP A 112 -4.40 -1.56 8.64
N LEU A 113 -5.52 -1.99 8.07
CA LEU A 113 -6.85 -1.52 8.48
C LEU A 113 -7.20 -1.91 9.93
N LYS A 114 -6.65 -3.01 10.45
CA LYS A 114 -6.82 -3.40 11.86
C LYS A 114 -5.90 -2.64 12.83
N SER A 115 -4.83 -2.01 12.34
CA SER A 115 -3.92 -1.21 13.16
C SER A 115 -4.38 0.24 13.23
N LYS A 116 -4.56 0.78 14.44
CA LYS A 116 -5.01 2.16 14.67
C LYS A 116 -4.18 3.19 13.90
N GLY A 117 -2.85 3.05 13.90
CA GLY A 117 -1.93 3.97 13.23
C GLY A 117 -2.02 3.88 11.70
N HIS A 118 -1.93 2.66 11.17
CA HIS A 118 -1.94 2.45 9.71
C HIS A 118 -3.31 2.75 9.09
N CYS A 119 -4.39 2.38 9.78
CA CYS A 119 -5.76 2.70 9.38
C CYS A 119 -5.99 4.22 9.35
N LYS A 120 -5.46 4.97 10.32
CA LYS A 120 -5.52 6.45 10.29
C LYS A 120 -4.86 7.03 9.04
N ASN A 121 -3.74 6.46 8.58
CA ASN A 121 -3.11 6.90 7.34
C ASN A 121 -4.00 6.58 6.13
N ILE A 122 -4.51 5.35 6.02
CA ILE A 122 -5.42 4.93 4.93
C ILE A 122 -6.67 5.80 4.88
N MET A 123 -7.24 6.17 6.03
CA MET A 123 -8.48 6.95 6.12
C MET A 123 -8.27 8.46 6.19
N SER A 124 -7.05 8.94 6.01
CA SER A 124 -6.76 10.38 6.05
C SER A 124 -7.33 11.09 4.80
N PRO A 125 -8.17 12.12 4.95
CA PRO A 125 -8.67 12.91 3.81
C PRO A 125 -7.62 13.89 3.26
N LYS A 126 -6.49 14.05 3.98
CA LYS A 126 -5.37 14.91 3.55
C LYS A 126 -4.65 14.36 2.32
N PHE A 127 -4.68 13.05 2.12
CA PHE A 127 -4.01 12.40 1.00
C PHE A 127 -4.92 12.29 -0.21
N LYS A 128 -4.32 12.43 -1.39
CA LYS A 128 -4.97 12.34 -2.71
C LYS A 128 -4.39 11.22 -3.56
N GLU A 129 -3.13 10.87 -3.30
CA GLU A 129 -2.39 9.88 -4.06
C GLU A 129 -1.77 8.82 -3.15
N MET A 130 -1.52 7.64 -3.71
CA MET A 130 -0.74 6.59 -3.06
C MET A 130 0.18 5.86 -4.03
N GLY A 131 1.18 5.19 -3.46
CA GLY A 131 1.92 4.11 -4.12
C GLY A 131 2.25 3.03 -3.10
N MET A 132 2.32 1.79 -3.54
CA MET A 132 2.65 0.65 -2.69
C MET A 132 3.52 -0.33 -3.44
N ALA A 133 4.46 -0.94 -2.73
CA ALA A 133 5.33 -1.97 -3.28
C ALA A 133 5.73 -2.96 -2.18
N SER A 134 6.35 -4.06 -2.61
CA SER A 134 6.90 -5.07 -1.72
C SER A 134 8.26 -5.58 -2.21
N SER A 135 9.00 -6.20 -1.31
CA SER A 135 10.22 -6.94 -1.63
C SER A 135 10.40 -8.09 -0.64
N GLY A 136 10.24 -9.32 -1.11
CA GLY A 136 10.11 -10.49 -0.23
C GLY A 136 8.93 -10.30 0.73
N GLN A 137 9.15 -10.49 2.02
CA GLN A 137 8.12 -10.33 3.04
C GLN A 137 7.81 -8.87 3.42
N PHE A 138 8.57 -7.89 2.94
CA PHE A 138 8.47 -6.49 3.37
C PHE A 138 7.59 -5.67 2.42
N TYR A 139 6.73 -4.84 3.00
CA TYR A 139 5.76 -4.00 2.30
C TYR A 139 5.92 -2.54 2.72
N THR A 140 5.75 -1.63 1.77
CA THR A 140 5.67 -0.20 2.02
C THR A 140 4.51 0.37 1.22
N GLN A 141 3.68 1.16 1.88
CA GLN A 141 2.67 2.01 1.26
C GLN A 141 2.96 3.45 1.66
N VAL A 142 3.04 4.33 0.68
CA VAL A 142 3.20 5.76 0.92
C VAL A 142 2.04 6.52 0.33
N PHE A 143 1.68 7.62 0.99
CA PHE A 143 0.60 8.52 0.62
C PHE A 143 1.15 9.91 0.36
N GLY A 144 0.47 10.67 -0.49
CA GLY A 144 0.83 12.04 -0.79
C GLY A 144 -0.36 12.92 -1.12
N ALA A 145 -0.18 14.21 -0.90
CA ALA A 145 -0.90 15.25 -1.63
C ALA A 145 0.13 16.27 -2.13
N ARG A 146 0.06 16.57 -3.43
CA ARG A 146 1.01 17.46 -4.09
C ARG A 146 0.84 18.89 -3.63
N ARG A 147 1.97 19.61 -3.65
CA ARG A 147 2.03 21.06 -3.52
C ARG A 147 1.44 21.75 -4.75
#